data_AF-A0A3A8JX76-F1
#
_entry.id   AF-A0A3A8JX76-F1
#
_cell.length_a   1.000
_cell.length_b   1.000
_cell.length_c   1.000
_cell.angle_alpha   90.00
_cell.angle_beta   90.00
_cell.angle_gamma   90.00
#
_symmetry.space_group_name_H-M   'P 1'
#
loop_
_entity.id
_entity.type
_entity.pdbx_description
1 polymer ?
#
loop_
_entity_poly.entity_id
_entity_poly.type
_entity_poly.pdbx_seq_one_letter_code
_entity_poly.pdbx_strand_id
1 'polypeptide(L)'
;MIIFGTRLYGKVDAIPGVGYVATKFGHLNFLPLLPTEGWLVVAEEGDGWRGQSIPISMKSVLVAWARTLFIIAGLPSLLLGLAVFFGEGAGKAVTPGIIAAVCIGGLIASYRWTWVTHASPERALEIARQAGIGLAGLEQLRDLYAEPKPAPVVAPAERWTPPES
;
A
#
# COMPACT_ATOMS: atom_id res chain seq x y z
N MET A 1 29.12 9.38 4.87
CA MET A 1 28.68 8.42 5.90
C MET A 1 27.83 7.35 5.22
N ILE A 2 28.08 6.07 5.48
CA ILE A 2 27.29 4.96 4.94
C ILE A 2 26.29 4.54 6.02
N ILE A 3 25.00 4.48 5.71
CA ILE A 3 23.94 4.08 6.65
C ILE A 3 23.51 2.65 6.33
N PHE A 4 23.76 1.72 7.26
CA PHE A 4 23.33 0.33 7.17
C PHE A 4 22.34 0.01 8.29
N GLY A 5 21.32 -0.79 7.99
CA GLY A 5 20.31 -1.16 8.97
C GLY A 5 19.19 -1.99 8.36
N THR A 6 18.09 -2.13 9.10
CA THR A 6 16.88 -2.77 8.62
C THR A 6 15.68 -1.85 8.75
N ARG A 7 14.82 -1.82 7.74
CA ARG A 7 13.57 -1.04 7.75
C ARG A 7 12.48 -1.76 6.98
N LEU A 8 11.23 -1.42 7.26
CA LEU A 8 10.08 -1.91 6.51
C LEU A 8 9.95 -1.17 5.17
N TYR A 9 9.75 -1.94 4.10
CA TYR A 9 9.48 -1.44 2.75
C TYR A 9 8.29 -2.17 2.14
N GLY A 10 7.81 -1.64 1.02
CA GLY A 10 6.83 -2.34 0.20
C GLY A 10 5.47 -2.48 0.89
N LYS A 11 4.99 -1.42 1.55
CA LYS A 11 3.65 -1.38 2.15
C LYS A 11 2.58 -1.73 1.10
N VAL A 12 1.85 -2.81 1.36
CA VAL A 12 0.79 -3.41 0.55
C VAL A 12 -0.29 -4.01 1.46
N ASP A 13 -1.38 -4.49 0.87
CA ASP A 13 -2.40 -5.30 1.55
C ASP A 13 -2.89 -4.65 2.86
N ALA A 14 -3.23 -3.37 2.82
CA ALA A 14 -3.86 -2.68 3.94
C ALA A 14 -5.22 -3.32 4.24
N ILE A 15 -5.42 -3.64 5.51
CA ILE A 15 -6.63 -4.20 6.08
C ILE A 15 -7.24 -3.12 6.98
N PRO A 16 -8.39 -2.54 6.61
CA PRO A 16 -9.03 -1.47 7.37
C PRO A 16 -9.23 -1.87 8.84
N GLY A 17 -8.81 -0.99 9.75
CA GLY A 17 -8.93 -1.22 11.21
C GLY A 17 -7.93 -2.22 11.81
N VAL A 18 -7.10 -2.90 11.00
CA VAL A 18 -6.14 -3.90 11.49
C VAL A 18 -4.69 -3.48 11.24
N GLY A 19 -4.34 -3.06 10.02
CA GLY A 19 -2.96 -2.76 9.70
C GLY A 19 -2.62 -2.89 8.22
N TYR A 20 -1.35 -3.10 7.91
CA TYR A 20 -0.87 -3.33 6.56
C TYR A 20 0.29 -4.31 6.53
N VAL A 21 0.53 -4.92 5.36
CA VAL A 21 1.69 -5.81 5.18
C VAL A 21 2.87 -5.01 4.66
N ALA A 22 4.04 -5.21 5.27
CA ALA A 22 5.32 -4.74 4.78
C ALA A 22 6.40 -5.79 4.99
N THR A 23 7.46 -5.71 4.20
CA THR A 23 8.62 -6.60 4.33
C THR A 23 9.77 -5.81 4.92
N LYS A 24 10.41 -6.37 5.95
CA LYS A 24 11.66 -5.87 6.50
C LYS A 24 12.78 -6.21 5.54
N PHE A 25 13.58 -5.21 5.17
CA PHE A 25 14.77 -5.38 4.35
C PHE A 25 15.99 -4.92 5.11
N GLY A 26 17.11 -5.62 4.89
CA GLY A 26 18.43 -5.01 5.06
C GLY A 26 18.63 -3.95 3.99
N HIS A 27 19.06 -2.74 4.40
CA HIS A 27 19.23 -1.62 3.49
C HIS A 27 20.63 -0.99 3.59
N LEU A 28 21.06 -0.41 2.47
CA LEU A 28 22.24 0.44 2.38
C LEU A 28 21.82 1.82 1.89
N ASN A 29 22.07 2.88 2.66
CA ASN A 29 21.60 4.24 2.37
C ASN A 29 20.10 4.27 2.01
N PHE A 30 19.30 3.55 2.80
CA PHE A 30 17.85 3.39 2.62
C PHE A 30 17.39 2.67 1.34
N LEU A 31 18.32 2.08 0.56
CA LEU A 31 17.99 1.21 -0.56
C LEU A 31 17.74 -0.22 -0.07
N PRO A 32 16.54 -0.79 -0.24
CA PRO A 32 16.24 -2.15 0.19
C PRO A 32 17.00 -3.16 -0.68
N LEU A 33 17.84 -3.99 -0.04
CA LEU A 33 18.67 -4.97 -0.74
C LEU A 33 18.08 -6.37 -0.62
N LEU A 34 18.06 -6.92 0.59
CA LEU A 34 17.64 -8.30 0.85
C LEU A 34 16.44 -8.33 1.80
N PRO A 35 15.34 -8.99 1.43
CA PRO A 35 14.21 -9.19 2.32
C PRO A 35 14.60 -10.15 3.44
N THR A 36 14.24 -9.83 4.67
CA THR A 36 14.58 -10.63 5.85
C THR A 36 13.34 -11.24 6.50
N GLU A 37 12.26 -10.46 6.65
CA GLU A 37 11.04 -10.88 7.37
C GLU A 37 9.79 -10.19 6.82
N GLY A 38 8.64 -10.85 6.86
CA GLY A 38 7.33 -10.23 6.59
C GLY A 38 6.66 -9.77 7.89
N TRP A 39 5.94 -8.65 7.83
CA TRP A 39 5.28 -8.07 9.00
C TRP A 39 3.86 -7.61 8.66
N LEU A 40 2.90 -7.97 9.52
CA LEU A 40 1.62 -7.28 9.64
C LEU A 40 1.80 -6.14 10.64
N VAL A 41 1.87 -4.91 10.15
CA VAL A 41 2.14 -3.71 10.94
C VAL A 41 0.82 -3.11 11.40
N VAL A 42 0.66 -2.96 12.70
CA VAL A 42 -0.54 -2.42 13.34
C VAL A 42 -0.34 -0.96 13.76
N ALA A 43 0.89 -0.58 14.12
CA ALA A 43 1.24 0.79 14.46
C ALA A 43 2.71 1.09 14.10
N GLU A 44 3.00 2.33 13.76
CA GLU A 44 4.36 2.86 13.62
C GLU A 44 4.68 3.65 14.91
N GLU A 45 5.83 3.41 15.52
CA GLU A 45 6.24 4.00 16.80
C GLU A 45 7.62 4.64 16.65
N GLY A 46 7.67 5.94 16.30
CA GLY A 46 8.91 6.66 16.03
C GLY A 46 9.70 6.02 14.87
N ASP A 47 10.91 5.53 15.16
CA ASP A 47 11.74 4.79 14.19
C ASP A 47 11.45 3.28 14.15
N GLY A 48 10.55 2.80 15.01
CA GLY A 48 10.14 1.39 15.12
C GLY A 48 8.72 1.13 14.61
N TRP A 49 8.29 -0.12 14.76
CA TRP A 49 6.93 -0.55 14.44
C TRP A 49 6.46 -1.61 15.41
N ARG A 50 5.14 -1.69 15.55
CA ARG A 50 4.45 -2.74 16.30
C ARG A 50 3.61 -3.58 15.35
N GLY A 51 3.71 -4.89 15.48
CA GLY A 51 3.03 -5.81 14.58
C GLY A 51 3.36 -7.26 14.89
N GLN A 52 2.90 -8.14 14.01
CA GLN A 52 3.16 -9.57 14.08
C GLN A 52 3.98 -10.01 12.87
N SER A 53 4.98 -10.86 13.11
CA SER A 53 5.74 -11.50 12.04
C SER A 53 4.85 -12.45 11.26
N ILE A 54 4.88 -12.34 9.94
CA ILE A 54 4.18 -13.21 8.99
C ILE A 54 5.17 -13.70 7.93
N PRO A 55 4.84 -14.76 7.16
CA PRO A 55 5.63 -15.16 6.01
C PRO A 55 5.87 -13.98 5.05
N ILE A 56 7.05 -13.95 4.42
CA ILE A 56 7.43 -12.88 3.49
C ILE A 56 6.41 -12.80 2.34
N SER A 57 5.88 -11.60 2.11
CA SER A 57 4.96 -11.34 0.99
C SER A 57 5.75 -10.94 -0.26
N MET A 58 5.76 -11.81 -1.28
CA MET A 58 6.40 -11.49 -2.57
C MET A 58 5.83 -10.22 -3.21
N LYS A 59 4.52 -9.97 -3.04
CA LYS A 59 3.89 -8.72 -3.49
C LYS A 59 4.55 -7.50 -2.84
N SER A 60 4.76 -7.55 -1.53
CA SER A 60 5.44 -6.48 -0.78
C SER A 60 6.88 -6.29 -1.28
N VAL A 61 7.62 -7.38 -1.49
CA VAL A 61 9.00 -7.34 -2.00
C VAL A 61 9.08 -6.68 -3.38
N LEU A 62 8.24 -7.12 -4.32
CA LEU A 62 8.21 -6.57 -5.68
C LEU A 62 7.85 -5.08 -5.68
N VAL A 63 6.89 -4.67 -4.84
CA VAL A 63 6.51 -3.26 -4.70
C VAL A 63 7.64 -2.43 -4.10
N ALA A 64 8.38 -2.95 -3.12
CA ALA A 64 9.55 -2.27 -2.57
C ALA A 64 10.63 -2.01 -3.65
N TRP A 65 10.96 -3.02 -4.44
CA TRP A 65 11.95 -2.89 -5.51
C TRP A 65 11.47 -2.02 -6.66
N ALA A 66 10.21 -2.14 -7.08
CA ALA A 66 9.64 -1.29 -8.13
C ALA A 66 9.68 0.20 -7.72
N ARG A 67 9.26 0.52 -6.49
CA ARG A 67 9.35 1.90 -5.96
C ARG A 67 10.79 2.39 -5.89
N THR A 68 11.72 1.52 -5.49
CA THR A 68 13.15 1.84 -5.45
C THR A 68 13.69 2.14 -6.84
N LEU A 69 13.31 1.36 -7.85
CA LEU A 69 13.69 1.58 -9.24
C LEU A 69 13.18 2.93 -9.77
N PHE A 70 11.92 3.29 -9.47
CA PHE A 70 11.39 4.59 -9.84
C PHE A 70 12.17 5.76 -9.21
N ILE A 71 12.67 5.60 -7.99
CA ILE A 71 13.49 6.63 -7.34
C ILE A 71 14.88 6.70 -7.97
N ILE A 72 15.55 5.55 -8.14
CA ILE A 72 16.92 5.48 -8.70
C ILE A 72 16.96 5.96 -10.14
N ALA A 73 15.96 5.64 -10.96
CA ALA A 73 15.90 6.10 -12.35
C ALA A 73 15.33 7.53 -12.44
N GLY A 74 14.23 7.81 -11.73
CA GLY A 74 13.50 9.05 -11.84
C GLY A 74 14.26 10.27 -11.34
N LEU A 75 14.95 10.17 -10.19
CA LEU A 75 15.64 11.33 -9.60
C LEU A 75 16.82 11.81 -10.48
N PRO A 76 17.76 10.95 -10.93
CA PRO A 76 18.81 11.38 -11.86
C PRO A 76 18.26 11.87 -13.19
N SER A 77 17.24 11.22 -13.76
CA SER A 77 16.61 11.67 -15.00
C SER A 77 15.98 13.05 -14.85
N LEU A 78 15.35 13.35 -13.71
CA LEU A 78 14.80 14.66 -13.41
C LEU A 78 15.91 15.72 -13.34
N LEU A 79 16.98 15.45 -12.58
CA LEU A 79 18.08 16.39 -12.39
C LEU A 79 18.82 16.66 -13.71
N LEU A 80 19.11 15.61 -14.48
CA LEU A 80 19.74 15.73 -15.80
C LEU A 80 18.81 16.47 -16.78
N GLY A 81 17.52 16.14 -16.79
CA GLY A 81 16.55 16.81 -17.65
C GLY A 81 16.46 18.30 -17.38
N LEU A 82 16.43 18.70 -16.10
CA LEU A 82 16.46 20.12 -15.72
C LEU A 82 17.77 20.80 -16.13
N ALA A 83 18.92 20.18 -15.87
CA ALA A 83 20.22 20.75 -16.26
C ALA A 83 20.30 20.96 -17.78
N VAL A 84 19.90 19.97 -18.58
CA VAL A 84 19.88 20.06 -20.05
C VAL A 84 18.85 21.10 -20.52
N PHE A 85 17.69 21.18 -19.88
CA PHE A 85 16.65 22.17 -20.24
C PHE A 85 17.17 23.60 -20.09
N PHE A 86 17.85 23.91 -18.99
CA PHE A 86 18.39 25.25 -18.73
C PHE A 86 19.69 25.55 -19.49
N GLY A 87 20.47 24.53 -19.87
CA GLY A 87 21.77 24.71 -20.55
C GLY A 87 21.70 24.63 -22.09
N GLU A 88 20.98 23.65 -22.63
CA GLU A 88 21.01 23.31 -24.06
C GLU A 88 19.65 23.44 -24.75
N GLY A 89 18.59 23.77 -24.00
CA GLY A 89 17.24 24.01 -24.49
C GLY A 89 16.32 22.78 -24.45
N ALA A 90 15.02 23.07 -24.58
CA ALA A 90 13.95 22.11 -24.31
C ALA A 90 14.01 20.81 -25.15
N GLY A 91 14.45 20.89 -26.41
CA GLY A 91 14.46 19.75 -27.33
C GLY A 91 15.33 18.58 -26.86
N LYS A 92 16.48 18.86 -26.25
CA LYS A 92 17.40 17.83 -25.73
C LYS A 92 16.98 17.28 -24.36
N ALA A 93 16.14 18.02 -23.65
CA ALA A 93 15.62 17.62 -22.33
C ALA A 93 14.42 16.67 -22.42
N VAL A 94 13.86 16.43 -23.62
CA VAL A 94 12.63 15.64 -23.81
C VAL A 94 12.80 14.22 -23.26
N THR A 95 13.84 13.50 -23.66
CA THR A 95 14.06 12.11 -23.23
C THR A 95 14.21 11.96 -21.72
N PRO A 96 15.13 12.66 -21.03
CA PRO A 96 15.23 12.57 -19.57
C PRO A 96 13.95 13.08 -18.87
N GLY A 97 13.26 14.07 -19.45
CA GLY A 97 11.97 14.55 -18.95
C GLY A 97 10.86 13.48 -18.99
N ILE A 98 10.76 12.72 -20.09
CA ILE A 98 9.79 11.60 -20.21
C ILE A 98 10.09 10.51 -19.18
N ILE A 99 11.36 10.12 -19.03
CA ILE A 99 11.75 9.08 -18.07
C ILE A 99 11.39 9.53 -16.64
N ALA A 100 11.69 10.78 -16.29
CA ALA A 100 11.33 11.34 -15.00
C ALA A 100 9.81 11.33 -14.78
N ALA A 101 9.03 11.76 -15.79
CA ALA A 101 7.57 11.78 -15.72
C ALA A 101 6.98 10.37 -15.52
N VAL A 102 7.48 9.37 -16.25
CA VAL A 102 7.05 7.97 -16.11
C VAL A 102 7.39 7.43 -14.72
N CYS A 103 8.59 7.71 -14.20
CA CYS A 103 8.98 7.26 -12.87
C CYS A 103 8.14 7.91 -11.77
N ILE A 104 7.88 9.21 -11.87
CA ILE A 104 7.02 9.94 -10.93
C ILE A 104 5.59 9.40 -11.00
N GLY A 105 5.04 9.24 -12.20
CA GLY A 105 3.71 8.67 -12.41
C GLY A 105 3.59 7.25 -11.87
N GLY A 106 4.58 6.40 -12.15
CA GLY A 106 4.67 5.03 -11.62
C GLY A 106 4.78 4.99 -10.10
N LEU A 107 5.57 5.87 -9.50
CA LEU A 107 5.68 5.98 -8.05
C LEU A 107 4.34 6.38 -7.43
N ILE A 108 3.70 7.43 -7.94
CA ILE A 108 2.37 7.88 -7.47
C ILE A 108 1.34 6.75 -7.64
N ALA A 109 1.30 6.11 -8.80
CA ALA A 109 0.39 5.00 -9.07
C ALA A 109 0.61 3.86 -8.08
N SER A 110 1.86 3.53 -7.75
CA SER A 110 2.18 2.47 -6.79
C SER A 110 1.64 2.72 -5.38
N TYR A 111 1.39 3.98 -4.99
CA TYR A 111 0.80 4.36 -3.70
C TYR A 111 -0.72 4.55 -3.74
N ARG A 112 -1.31 4.69 -4.93
CA ARG A 112 -2.76 4.96 -5.08
C ARG A 112 -3.55 3.78 -5.62
N TRP A 113 -2.89 2.83 -6.28
CA TRP A 113 -3.57 1.72 -6.91
C TRP A 113 -4.12 0.76 -5.86
N THR A 114 -5.45 0.73 -5.72
CA THR A 114 -6.15 0.00 -4.64
C THR A 114 -5.84 -1.50 -4.62
N TRP A 115 -5.69 -2.13 -5.78
CA TRP A 115 -5.27 -3.54 -5.88
C TRP A 115 -3.88 -3.82 -5.29
N VAL A 116 -2.98 -2.84 -5.28
CA VAL A 116 -1.66 -2.97 -4.66
C VAL A 116 -1.75 -2.66 -3.17
N THR A 117 -2.48 -1.61 -2.82
CA THR A 117 -2.48 -1.05 -1.46
C THR A 117 -3.46 -1.69 -0.50
N HIS A 118 -4.56 -2.28 -0.97
CA HIS A 118 -5.60 -2.88 -0.13
C HIS A 118 -5.63 -4.40 -0.30
N ALA A 119 -5.89 -5.10 0.79
CA ALA A 119 -6.10 -6.55 0.77
C ALA A 119 -7.51 -6.86 0.23
N SER A 120 -7.62 -7.91 -0.61
CA SER A 120 -8.93 -8.52 -0.87
C SER A 120 -9.45 -9.19 0.41
N PRO A 121 -10.76 -9.45 0.54
CA PRO A 121 -11.32 -10.10 1.72
C PRO A 121 -10.63 -11.43 2.06
N GLU A 122 -10.38 -12.27 1.06
CA GLU A 122 -9.71 -13.57 1.21
C GLU A 122 -8.27 -13.38 1.68
N ARG A 123 -7.58 -12.40 1.08
CA ARG A 123 -6.21 -12.06 1.45
C ARG A 123 -6.11 -11.51 2.87
N ALA A 124 -7.08 -10.69 3.29
CA ALA A 124 -7.14 -10.15 4.64
C ALA A 124 -7.32 -11.27 5.68
N LEU A 125 -8.19 -12.24 5.41
CA LEU A 125 -8.39 -13.41 6.27
C LEU A 125 -7.14 -14.31 6.32
N GLU A 126 -6.49 -14.55 5.18
CA GLU A 126 -5.21 -15.29 5.10
C GLU A 126 -4.14 -14.62 5.98
N ILE A 127 -3.95 -13.31 5.85
CA ILE A 127 -2.99 -12.53 6.64
C ILE A 127 -3.34 -12.57 8.13
N ALA A 128 -4.61 -12.39 8.47
CA ALA A 128 -5.08 -12.44 9.86
C ALA A 128 -4.82 -13.80 10.51
N ARG A 129 -5.04 -14.89 9.77
CA ARG A 129 -4.72 -16.26 10.21
C ARG A 129 -3.22 -16.46 10.40
N GLN A 130 -2.40 -15.99 9.46
CA GLN A 130 -0.94 -16.06 9.55
C GLN A 130 -0.38 -15.25 10.72
N ALA A 131 -1.03 -14.13 11.05
CA ALA A 131 -0.72 -13.31 12.21
C ALA A 131 -1.29 -13.87 13.54
N GLY A 132 -1.96 -15.03 13.52
CA GLY A 132 -2.49 -15.65 14.74
C GLY A 132 -3.62 -14.84 15.40
N ILE A 133 -4.37 -14.03 14.63
CA ILE A 133 -5.53 -13.32 15.15
C ILE A 133 -6.58 -14.35 15.58
N GLY A 134 -7.11 -14.19 16.80
CA GLY A 134 -8.10 -15.11 17.37
C GLY A 134 -9.42 -15.15 16.59
N LEU A 135 -10.21 -16.19 16.81
CA LEU A 135 -11.47 -16.43 16.09
C LEU A 135 -12.43 -15.23 16.13
N ALA A 136 -12.58 -14.58 17.29
CA ALA A 136 -13.41 -13.39 17.43
C ALA A 136 -12.93 -12.22 16.53
N GLY A 137 -11.61 -12.05 16.37
CA GLY A 137 -11.06 -11.04 15.47
C GLY A 137 -11.24 -11.40 13.99
N LEU A 138 -11.21 -12.69 13.65
CA LEU A 138 -11.50 -13.17 12.30
C LEU A 138 -12.98 -13.00 11.94
N GLU A 139 -13.90 -13.21 12.87
CA GLU A 139 -15.33 -12.96 12.69
C GLU A 139 -15.61 -11.47 12.46
N GLN A 140 -15.01 -10.60 13.28
CA GLN A 140 -15.12 -9.15 13.09
C GLN A 140 -14.58 -8.70 11.72
N LEU A 141 -13.45 -9.26 11.26
CA LEU A 141 -12.91 -9.02 9.92
C LEU A 141 -13.88 -9.48 8.83
N ARG A 142 -14.45 -10.67 8.98
CA ARG A 142 -15.44 -11.20 8.04
C ARG A 142 -16.66 -10.30 7.96
N ASP A 143 -17.15 -9.81 9.09
CA ASP A 143 -18.31 -8.90 9.14
C ASP A 143 -17.99 -7.54 8.53
N LEU A 144 -16.76 -7.04 8.67
CA LEU A 144 -16.30 -5.79 8.03
C LEU A 144 -16.24 -5.90 6.50
N TYR A 145 -15.89 -7.08 5.98
CA TYR A 145 -15.81 -7.35 4.55
C TYR A 145 -17.09 -7.94 3.94
N ALA A 146 -18.04 -8.42 4.75
CA ALA A 146 -19.35 -8.81 4.27
C ALA A 146 -20.07 -7.56 3.75
N GLU A 147 -20.61 -7.63 2.53
CA GLU A 147 -21.33 -6.51 1.93
C GLU A 147 -22.38 -5.93 2.89
N PRO A 148 -22.67 -4.61 2.82
CA PRO A 148 -23.72 -4.03 3.66
C PRO A 148 -24.99 -4.83 3.44
N LYS A 149 -25.47 -5.48 4.49
CA LYS A 149 -26.76 -6.18 4.50
C LYS A 149 -27.77 -5.20 3.91
N PRO A 150 -28.48 -5.51 2.80
CA PRO A 150 -29.44 -4.58 2.24
C PRO A 150 -30.37 -4.15 3.36
N ALA A 151 -30.46 -2.83 3.57
CA ALA A 151 -31.35 -2.29 4.58
C ALA A 151 -32.71 -2.98 4.42
N PRO A 152 -33.35 -3.46 5.50
CA PRO A 152 -34.66 -4.06 5.38
C PRO A 152 -35.53 -3.06 4.62
N VAL A 153 -36.06 -3.49 3.47
CA VAL A 153 -36.98 -2.69 2.68
C VAL A 153 -38.11 -2.34 3.63
N VAL A 154 -38.14 -1.09 4.09
CA VAL A 154 -39.23 -0.60 4.93
C VAL A 154 -40.46 -0.74 4.05
N ALA A 155 -41.36 -1.65 4.44
CA ALA A 155 -42.62 -1.83 3.73
C ALA A 155 -43.30 -0.45 3.60
N PRO A 156 -43.80 -0.07 2.42
CA PRO A 156 -44.45 1.22 2.24
C PRO A 156 -45.54 1.35 3.30
N ALA A 157 -45.52 2.46 4.05
CA ALA A 157 -46.51 2.73 5.08
C ALA A 157 -47.92 2.53 4.51
N GLU A 158 -48.75 1.73 5.19
CA GLU A 158 -50.15 1.56 4.83
C GLU A 158 -50.79 2.95 4.69
N ARG A 159 -51.33 3.22 3.50
CA ARG A 159 -51.98 4.49 3.20
C ARG A 159 -53.23 4.58 4.07
N TRP A 160 -53.19 5.46 5.08
CA TRP A 160 -54.30 5.72 5.98
C TRP A 160 -55.60 5.99 5.21
N THR A 161 -56.65 5.22 5.50
CA THR A 161 -58.02 5.45 4.99
C THR A 161 -58.87 6.05 6.11
N PRO A 162 -59.51 7.21 5.89
CA PRO A 162 -60.43 7.77 6.87
C PRO A 162 -61.66 6.85 7.05
N PRO A 163 -62.22 6.73 8.26
CA PRO A 163 -63.49 6.04 8.47
C PRO A 163 -64.63 6.80 7.77
N GLU A 164 -65.48 6.07 7.07
CA GLU A 164 -66.69 6.62 6.44
C GLU A 164 -67.65 7.14 7.52
N SER A 165 -68.12 8.38 7.34
CA SER A 165 -69.01 9.11 8.24
C SER A 165 -70.46 8.65 8.15
#